data_AF-A0A2I0WIC3-F1
#
_entry.id   AF-A0A2I0WIC3-F1
#
_cell.length_a   1.000
_cell.length_b   1.000
_cell.length_c   1.000
_cell.angle_alpha   90.00
_cell.angle_beta   90.00
_cell.angle_gamma   90.00
#
_symmetry.space_group_name_H-M   'P 1'
#
loop_
_entity.id
_entity.type
_entity.pdbx_description
1 polymer ?
#
loop_
_entity_poly.entity_id
_entity_poly.type
_entity_poly.pdbx_seq_one_letter_code
_entity_poly.pdbx_strand_id
1 'polypeptide(L)'
;MDVLTRHLQEDVHWCMLFADDIILVDKTREGVEGKLELWRSTLESKGFRLSRSKIEYMEYNFSSNRPSDGIVTLGDQVINKSTHFRYLESIVQGDGEIDGDIITRIQVGWLKWRNA
;
A
#
# COMPACT_ATOMS: atom_id res chain seq x y z
N MET A 1 -12.86 13.54 -0.17
CA MET A 1 -12.53 12.10 -0.14
C MET A 1 -13.08 11.46 1.11
N ASP A 2 -12.77 11.97 2.29
CA ASP A 2 -13.15 11.39 3.59
C ASP A 2 -14.65 11.09 3.76
N VAL A 3 -15.54 11.98 3.30
CA VAL A 3 -17.00 11.74 3.38
C VAL A 3 -17.44 10.54 2.53
N LEU A 4 -16.79 10.29 1.39
CA LEU A 4 -17.12 9.19 0.48
C LEU A 4 -16.61 7.85 1.00
N THR A 5 -15.46 7.86 1.68
CA THR A 5 -14.76 6.66 2.16
C THR A 5 -15.03 6.33 3.62
N ARG A 6 -15.79 7.17 4.34
CA ARG A 6 -16.07 6.98 5.78
C ARG A 6 -16.63 5.60 6.16
N HIS A 7 -17.37 4.96 5.27
CA HIS A 7 -17.95 3.63 5.50
C HIS A 7 -17.02 2.48 5.10
N LEU A 8 -15.90 2.79 4.44
CA LEU A 8 -14.84 1.85 4.05
C LEU A 8 -13.63 1.92 4.98
N GLN A 9 -13.47 3.03 5.69
CA GLN A 9 -12.40 3.23 6.67
C GLN A 9 -12.66 2.37 7.90
N GLU A 10 -11.74 1.45 8.17
CA GLU A 10 -11.66 0.68 9.42
C GLU A 10 -10.76 1.42 10.43
N ASP A 11 -10.57 0.86 11.64
CA ASP A 11 -9.62 1.38 12.62
C ASP A 11 -8.23 1.61 11.99
N VAL A 12 -7.51 2.62 12.50
CA VAL A 12 -6.28 3.22 11.94
C VAL A 12 -5.19 2.22 11.52
N HIS A 13 -5.20 1.00 12.06
CA HIS A 13 -4.23 -0.03 11.70
C HIS A 13 -4.54 -0.80 10.41
N TRP A 14 -5.77 -0.73 9.88
CA TRP A 14 -6.22 -1.58 8.77
C TRP A 14 -6.53 -0.82 7.48
N CYS A 15 -6.69 0.51 7.56
CA CYS A 15 -6.87 1.37 6.39
C CYS A 15 -6.33 2.79 6.65
N MET A 16 -5.53 3.32 5.73
CA MET A 16 -5.09 4.73 5.75
C MET A 16 -5.44 5.39 4.41
N LEU A 17 -5.90 6.64 4.48
CA LEU A 17 -6.26 7.44 3.30
C LEU A 17 -5.63 8.82 3.44
N PHE A 18 -4.94 9.27 2.39
CA PHE A 18 -4.47 10.64 2.27
C PHE A 18 -4.59 11.11 0.82
N ALA A 19 -5.36 12.17 0.57
CA ALA A 19 -5.66 12.65 -0.77
C ALA A 19 -6.17 11.52 -1.70
N ASP A 20 -5.37 11.12 -2.70
CA ASP A 20 -5.62 10.03 -3.64
C ASP A 20 -4.92 8.71 -3.28
N ASP A 21 -4.06 8.69 -2.26
CA ASP A 21 -3.32 7.51 -1.82
C ASP A 21 -4.10 6.72 -0.74
N ILE A 22 -4.30 5.42 -0.99
CA ILE A 22 -5.02 4.50 -0.11
C ILE A 22 -4.09 3.34 0.25
N ILE A 23 -4.00 3.02 1.55
CA ILE A 23 -3.39 1.80 2.05
C ILE A 23 -4.48 0.91 2.63
N LEU A 24 -4.46 -0.36 2.22
CA LEU A 24 -5.32 -1.42 2.74
C LEU A 24 -4.43 -2.50 3.37
N VAL A 25 -4.71 -2.85 4.62
CA VAL A 25 -4.00 -3.90 5.34
C VAL A 25 -5.00 -4.96 5.78
N ASP A 26 -4.59 -6.21 5.65
CA ASP A 26 -5.30 -7.35 6.23
C ASP A 26 -4.31 -8.43 6.66
N LYS A 27 -4.77 -9.37 7.50
CA LYS A 27 -3.98 -10.50 7.98
C LYS A 27 -3.89 -11.61 6.93
N THR A 28 -4.87 -11.68 6.03
CA THR A 28 -4.93 -12.70 4.98
C THR A 28 -4.91 -12.07 3.61
N ARG A 29 -4.40 -12.82 2.64
CA ARG A 29 -4.38 -12.40 1.23
C ARG A 29 -5.80 -12.18 0.71
N GLU A 30 -6.70 -13.11 1.02
CA GLU A 30 -8.10 -13.06 0.61
C GLU A 30 -8.81 -11.85 1.24
N GLY A 31 -8.40 -11.44 2.45
CA GLY A 31 -8.88 -10.22 3.09
C GLY A 31 -8.44 -8.96 2.34
N VAL A 32 -7.17 -8.88 1.92
CA VAL A 32 -6.67 -7.78 1.09
C VAL A 32 -7.40 -7.72 -0.26
N GLU A 33 -7.57 -8.85 -0.95
CA GLU A 33 -8.31 -8.92 -2.23
C GLU A 33 -9.76 -8.47 -2.06
N GLY A 34 -10.45 -8.96 -1.03
CA GLY A 34 -11.83 -8.58 -0.73
C GLY A 34 -11.97 -7.09 -0.43
N LYS A 35 -11.06 -6.52 0.38
CA LYS A 35 -11.02 -5.07 0.64
C LYS A 35 -10.77 -4.28 -0.63
N LEU A 36 -9.78 -4.69 -1.43
CA LEU A 36 -9.44 -3.97 -2.65
C LEU A 36 -10.60 -3.94 -3.65
N GLU A 37 -11.31 -5.05 -3.78
CA GLU A 37 -12.48 -5.15 -4.65
C GLU A 37 -13.67 -4.31 -4.14
N LEU A 38 -13.90 -4.30 -2.83
CA LEU A 38 -14.89 -3.44 -2.18
C LEU A 38 -14.58 -1.95 -2.46
N TRP A 39 -13.32 -1.55 -2.29
CA TRP A 39 -12.87 -0.18 -2.57
C TRP A 39 -13.02 0.18 -4.05
N ARG A 40 -12.64 -0.72 -4.96
CA ARG A 40 -12.81 -0.54 -6.41
C ARG A 40 -14.28 -0.29 -6.76
N SER A 41 -15.17 -1.20 -6.35
CA SER A 41 -16.60 -1.12 -6.64
C SER A 41 -17.23 0.16 -6.07
N THR A 42 -16.89 0.50 -4.82
CA THR A 42 -17.42 1.69 -4.17
C THR A 42 -16.96 2.98 -4.84
N LEU A 43 -15.67 3.10 -5.16
CA LEU A 43 -15.13 4.28 -5.85
C LEU A 43 -15.68 4.42 -7.26
N GLU A 44 -15.77 3.33 -8.02
CA GLU A 44 -16.38 3.32 -9.36
C GLU A 44 -17.85 3.74 -9.31
N SER A 45 -18.61 3.30 -8.30
CA SER A 45 -20.01 3.74 -8.11
C SER A 45 -20.16 5.25 -7.89
N LYS A 46 -19.08 5.92 -7.44
CA LYS A 46 -19.02 7.37 -7.21
C LYS A 46 -18.32 8.12 -8.34
N GLY A 47 -17.99 7.44 -9.44
CA GLY A 47 -17.34 8.02 -10.62
C GLY A 47 -15.81 8.12 -10.52
N PHE A 48 -15.18 7.52 -9.51
CA PHE A 48 -13.73 7.45 -9.36
C PHE A 48 -13.18 6.15 -9.96
N ARG A 49 -11.88 6.14 -10.30
CA ARG A 49 -11.22 4.95 -10.85
C ARG A 49 -9.89 4.73 -10.16
N LEU A 50 -9.59 3.48 -9.84
CA LEU A 50 -8.29 3.09 -9.33
C LEU A 50 -7.27 2.98 -10.47
N SER A 51 -6.06 3.48 -10.25
CA SER A 51 -4.97 3.36 -11.20
C SER A 51 -4.31 1.99 -11.09
N ARG A 52 -4.74 1.04 -11.92
CA ARG A 52 -4.26 -0.35 -11.87
C ARG A 52 -2.74 -0.49 -12.05
N SER A 53 -2.09 0.45 -12.72
CA SER A 53 -0.64 0.47 -12.89
C SER A 53 0.14 0.97 -11.66
N LYS A 54 -0.56 1.65 -10.73
CA LYS A 54 0.03 2.17 -9.48
C LYS A 54 -0.30 1.30 -8.27
N ILE A 55 -1.26 0.38 -8.39
CA ILE A 55 -1.58 -0.55 -7.31
C ILE A 55 -0.48 -1.59 -7.25
N GLU A 56 0.07 -1.77 -6.06
CA GLU A 56 1.03 -2.80 -5.71
C GLU A 56 0.52 -3.49 -4.44
N TYR A 57 1.07 -4.66 -4.11
CA TYR A 57 0.86 -5.31 -2.81
C TYR A 57 2.19 -5.75 -2.22
N MET A 58 2.25 -5.87 -0.90
CA MET A 58 3.41 -6.36 -0.17
C MET A 58 2.91 -7.30 0.90
N GLU A 59 3.62 -8.40 1.08
CA GLU A 59 3.38 -9.30 2.21
C GLU A 59 4.40 -8.96 3.29
N TYR A 60 3.89 -8.73 4.50
CA TYR A 60 4.76 -8.55 5.66
C TYR A 60 4.96 -9.91 6.33
N ASN A 61 6.21 -10.37 6.39
CA ASN A 61 6.49 -11.69 6.93
C ASN A 61 6.97 -11.61 8.39
N PHE A 62 6.04 -11.51 9.34
CA PHE A 62 6.36 -11.51 10.78
C PHE A 62 6.92 -12.83 11.30
N SER A 63 6.82 -13.92 10.51
CA SER A 63 7.31 -15.25 10.88
C SER A 63 8.26 -15.78 9.82
N SER A 64 9.30 -16.52 10.20
CA SER A 64 10.29 -17.11 9.28
C SER A 64 9.75 -18.23 8.37
N ASN A 65 8.46 -18.23 8.06
CA ASN A 65 7.87 -19.15 7.09
C ASN A 65 8.06 -18.63 5.67
N ARG A 66 8.14 -19.56 4.73
CA ARG A 66 8.44 -19.30 3.31
C ARG A 66 7.49 -18.21 2.76
N PRO A 67 7.96 -17.36 1.83
CA PRO A 67 7.09 -16.42 1.15
C PRO A 67 5.89 -17.17 0.59
N SER A 68 4.70 -16.66 0.88
CA SER A 68 3.47 -17.19 0.32
C SER A 68 3.57 -17.03 -1.20
N ASP A 69 3.34 -18.12 -1.94
CA ASP A 69 3.27 -18.12 -3.42
C ASP A 69 1.89 -17.58 -3.89
N GLY A 70 1.18 -16.90 -2.98
CA GLY A 70 -0.12 -16.30 -3.25
C GLY A 70 0.03 -15.09 -4.15
N ILE A 71 -0.65 -15.13 -5.29
CA ILE A 71 -0.80 -13.97 -6.17
C ILE A 71 -2.05 -13.21 -5.71
N VAL A 72 -1.96 -11.87 -5.67
CA VAL A 72 -3.11 -10.98 -5.43
C VAL A 72 -3.64 -10.49 -6.77
N THR A 73 -4.96 -10.60 -6.99
CA THR A 73 -5.61 -10.11 -8.20
C THR A 73 -6.65 -9.01 -7.92
N LEU A 74 -6.91 -8.18 -8.93
CA LEU A 74 -8.00 -7.21 -8.96
C LEU A 74 -8.80 -7.40 -10.25
N GLY A 75 -9.94 -8.07 -10.12
CA GLY A 75 -10.63 -8.66 -11.28
C GLY A 75 -9.72 -9.67 -11.97
N ASP A 76 -9.51 -9.50 -13.28
CA ASP A 76 -8.66 -10.39 -14.08
C ASP A 76 -7.17 -9.99 -14.10
N GLN A 77 -6.78 -8.92 -13.40
CA GLN A 77 -5.42 -8.40 -13.42
C GLN A 77 -4.62 -8.83 -12.19
N VAL A 78 -3.42 -9.36 -12.41
CA VAL A 78 -2.43 -9.60 -11.36
C VAL A 78 -1.80 -8.29 -10.93
N ILE A 79 -1.76 -8.05 -9.62
CA ILE A 79 -1.11 -6.88 -9.03
C ILE A 79 0.38 -7.17 -8.84
N ASN A 80 1.22 -6.16 -9.02
CA ASN A 80 2.65 -6.30 -8.79
C ASN A 80 2.94 -6.48 -7.30
N LYS A 81 3.73 -7.51 -6.97
CA LYS A 81 4.29 -7.69 -5.62
C LYS A 81 5.50 -6.76 -5.48
N SER A 82 5.49 -5.91 -4.46
CA SER A 82 6.63 -5.07 -4.10
C SER A 82 7.28 -5.58 -2.80
N THR A 83 8.58 -5.30 -2.65
CA THR A 83 9.35 -5.55 -1.42
C THR A 83 9.40 -4.33 -0.50
N HIS A 84 9.04 -3.16 -1.03
CA HIS A 84 9.02 -1.89 -0.32
C HIS A 84 7.85 -1.03 -0.81
N PHE A 85 7.15 -0.41 0.10
CA PHE A 85 6.10 0.55 -0.20
C PHE A 85 6.56 1.96 0.13
N ARG A 86 6.35 2.88 -0.80
CA ARG A 86 6.48 4.31 -0.52
C ARG A 86 5.11 4.90 -0.26
N TYR A 87 4.92 5.47 0.92
CA TYR A 87 3.72 6.22 1.27
C TYR A 87 4.12 7.55 1.91
N LEU A 88 3.66 8.66 1.34
CA LEU A 88 3.96 10.02 1.83
C LEU A 88 5.46 10.22 2.11
N GLU A 89 6.30 9.84 1.14
CA GLU A 89 7.77 9.91 1.23
C GLU A 89 8.42 9.05 2.33
N SER A 90 7.63 8.20 3.00
CA SER A 90 8.13 7.23 3.96
C SER A 90 8.15 5.84 3.31
N ILE A 91 9.19 5.07 3.57
CA ILE A 91 9.34 3.72 3.02
C ILE A 91 9.04 2.68 4.09
N VAL A 92 8.14 1.75 3.78
CA VAL A 92 7.86 0.56 4.57
C VAL A 92 8.47 -0.64 3.85
N GLN A 93 9.22 -1.47 4.57
CA GLN A 93 9.87 -2.65 4.02
C GLN A 93 9.15 -3.93 4.48
N GLY A 94 9.19 -4.98 3.65
CA GLY A 94 8.50 -6.25 3.94
C GLY A 94 9.08 -7.06 5.11
N ASP A 95 10.30 -6.74 5.53
CA ASP A 95 10.97 -7.29 6.72
C ASP A 95 10.64 -6.53 8.01
N GLY A 96 10.00 -5.37 7.91
CA GLY A 96 9.70 -4.53 9.06
C GLY A 96 10.77 -3.54 9.48
N GLU A 97 11.91 -3.55 8.80
CA GLU A 97 12.99 -2.64 9.14
C GLU A 97 12.72 -1.24 8.56
N ILE A 98 13.24 -0.23 9.25
CA ILE A 98 13.13 1.18 8.83
C ILE A 98 14.41 1.71 8.18
N ASP A 99 15.44 0.88 8.09
CA ASP A 99 16.78 1.27 7.61
C ASP A 99 16.73 1.84 6.19
N GLY A 100 15.90 1.28 5.31
CA GLY A 100 15.72 1.78 3.94
C GLY A 100 15.17 3.21 3.91
N ASP A 101 14.22 3.54 4.78
CA ASP A 101 13.68 4.90 4.90
C ASP A 101 14.74 5.87 5.44
N ILE A 102 15.45 5.46 6.50
CA ILE A 102 16.51 6.25 7.14
C ILE A 102 17.61 6.59 6.12
N ILE A 103 18.12 5.59 5.41
CA ILE A 103 19.18 5.76 4.41
C ILE A 103 18.71 6.70 3.29
N THR A 104 17.49 6.49 2.79
CA THR A 104 16.94 7.32 1.70
C THR A 104 16.83 8.78 2.13
N ARG A 105 16.30 9.06 3.32
CA ARG A 105 16.16 10.44 3.84
C ARG A 105 17.50 11.12 4.04
N ILE A 106 18.49 10.41 4.58
CA ILE A 106 19.86 10.92 4.73
C ILE A 106 20.44 11.29 3.37
N GLN A 107 20.32 10.39 2.38
CA GLN A 107 20.85 10.62 1.03
C GLN A 107 20.17 11.82 0.35
N VAL A 108 18.83 11.92 0.43
CA VAL A 108 18.08 13.06 -0.12
C VAL A 108 18.52 14.37 0.54
N GLY A 109 18.70 14.38 1.87
CA GLY A 109 19.20 15.53 2.62
C GLY A 109 20.60 15.98 2.15
N TRP A 110 21.54 15.04 2.05
CA TRP A 110 22.90 15.33 1.57
C TRP A 110 22.94 15.82 0.13
N LEU A 111 22.13 15.23 -0.76
CA LEU A 111 22.06 15.64 -2.15
C LEU A 111 21.54 17.08 -2.27
N LYS A 112 20.51 17.43 -1.50
CA LYS A 112 19.99 18.81 -1.43
C LYS A 112 21.03 19.78 -0.89
N TRP A 113 21.78 19.38 0.16
CA TRP A 113 22.84 20.22 0.74
C TRP A 113 24.00 20.45 -0.23
N ARG A 114 24.45 19.42 -0.95
CA ARG A 114 25.57 19.52 -1.91
C ARG A 114 25.23 20.37 -3.14
N ASN A 115 23.94 20.42 -3.49
CA ASN A 115 23.45 21.18 -4.64
C ASN A 115 22.98 22.59 -4.26
N ALA A 116 23.17 23.01 -3.01
CA ALA A 116 22.90 24.36 -2.52
C ALA A 116 24.20 25.20 -2.50
#